data_AF-A0A2K3KW68-F1
#
_entry.id   AF-A0A2K3KW68-F1
#
_cell.length_a   1.000
_cell.length_b   1.000
_cell.length_c   1.000
_cell.angle_alpha   90.00
_cell.angle_beta   90.00
_cell.angle_gamma   90.00
#
_symmetry.space_group_name_H-M   'P 1'
#
loop_
_entity.id
_entity.type
_entity.pdbx_description
1 polymer ?
#
loop_
_entity_poly.entity_id
_entity_poly.type
_entity_poly.pdbx_seq_one_letter_code
_entity_poly.pdbx_strand_id
1 'polypeptide(L)'
;MVFWVLWNNRNNCVWNGEKEAGRSVGIKASVLWNEWHEVQLIRTSTFHKEEMKTSAGCCVRDHTGQFIMAGTSWNQGRCSIIEGEAIALLGAMTEAARGHHSRHI
;
A
#
# COMPACT_ATOMS: atom_id res chain seq x y z
N MET A 1 1.82 -2.14 -8.20
CA MET A 1 1.87 -3.37 -9.03
C MET A 1 3.29 -3.86 -9.33
N VAL A 2 4.26 -2.98 -9.59
CA VAL A 2 5.67 -3.35 -9.87
C VAL A 2 6.29 -4.26 -8.81
N PHE A 3 6.14 -3.92 -7.52
CA PHE A 3 6.66 -4.74 -6.42
C PHE A 3 6.07 -6.16 -6.40
N TRP A 4 4.77 -6.27 -6.69
CA TRP A 4 4.07 -7.56 -6.76
C TRP A 4 4.58 -8.43 -7.92
N VAL A 5 4.80 -7.84 -9.11
CA VAL A 5 5.33 -8.56 -10.28
C VAL A 5 6.76 -9.06 -10.06
N LEU A 6 7.61 -8.24 -9.43
CA LEU A 6 8.97 -8.63 -9.06
C LEU A 6 8.98 -9.74 -8.01
N TRP A 7 8.14 -9.60 -6.98
CA TRP A 7 7.96 -10.61 -5.94
C TRP A 7 7.46 -11.93 -6.52
N ASN A 8 6.44 -11.88 -7.38
CA ASN A 8 5.87 -13.05 -8.04
C ASN A 8 6.91 -13.78 -8.90
N ASN A 9 7.71 -13.06 -9.69
CA ASN A 9 8.77 -13.68 -10.49
C ASN A 9 9.86 -14.33 -9.61
N ARG A 10 10.21 -13.71 -8.48
CA ARG A 10 11.14 -14.30 -7.50
C ARG A 10 10.55 -15.58 -6.90
N ASN A 11 9.30 -15.56 -6.48
CA ASN A 11 8.63 -16.74 -5.93
C ASN A 11 8.52 -17.86 -6.97
N ASN A 12 8.21 -17.54 -8.22
CA ASN A 12 8.12 -18.55 -9.28
C ASN A 12 9.47 -19.25 -9.51
N CYS A 13 10.58 -18.49 -9.41
CA CYS A 13 11.93 -19.06 -9.50
C CYS A 13 12.27 -19.96 -8.32
N VAL A 14 11.77 -19.65 -7.12
CA VAL A 14 12.04 -20.41 -5.90
C VAL A 14 11.19 -21.68 -5.82
N TRP A 15 9.90 -21.58 -6.15
CA TRP A 15 8.94 -22.67 -5.94
C TRP A 15 8.72 -23.55 -7.16
N ASN A 16 8.85 -22.99 -8.38
CA ASN A 16 8.57 -23.69 -9.64
C ASN A 16 9.80 -23.81 -10.55
N GLY A 17 10.95 -23.23 -10.16
CA GLY A 17 12.17 -23.20 -10.99
C GLY A 17 12.05 -22.32 -12.24
N GLU A 18 10.94 -21.62 -12.41
CA GLU A 18 10.66 -20.80 -13.58
C GLU A 18 11.04 -19.34 -13.33
N LYS A 19 11.83 -18.75 -14.23
CA LYS A 19 12.27 -17.36 -14.11
C LYS A 19 12.03 -16.62 -15.42
N GLU A 20 11.11 -15.66 -15.39
CA GLU A 20 10.90 -14.74 -16.50
C GLU A 20 12.11 -13.78 -16.62
N ALA A 21 12.45 -13.42 -17.86
CA ALA A 21 13.53 -12.48 -18.14
C ALA A 21 13.21 -11.09 -17.55
N GLY A 22 14.22 -10.39 -17.00
CA GLY A 22 14.00 -9.09 -16.36
C GLY A 22 13.31 -8.05 -17.27
N ARG A 23 13.56 -8.11 -18.58
CA ARG A 23 12.88 -7.25 -19.57
C ARG A 23 11.38 -7.56 -19.68
N SER A 24 10.98 -8.84 -19.72
CA SER A 24 9.55 -9.20 -19.79
C SER A 24 8.83 -8.85 -18.49
N VAL A 25 9.48 -9.07 -17.35
CA VAL A 25 9.00 -8.67 -16.02
C VAL A 25 8.81 -7.16 -15.94
N GLY A 26 9.75 -6.37 -16.47
CA GLY A 26 9.66 -4.91 -16.51
C GLY A 26 8.53 -4.41 -17.41
N ILE A 27 8.35 -5.01 -18.59
CA ILE A 27 7.23 -4.68 -19.49
C ILE A 27 5.89 -5.00 -18.82
N LYS A 28 5.75 -6.20 -18.23
CA LYS A 28 4.54 -6.63 -17.51
C LYS A 28 4.22 -5.71 -16.35
N ALA A 29 5.23 -5.32 -15.58
CA ALA A 29 5.08 -4.35 -14.50
C ALA A 29 4.63 -2.96 -14.99
N SER A 30 5.16 -2.50 -16.13
CA SER A 30 4.80 -1.23 -16.75
C SER A 30 3.37 -1.23 -17.29
N VAL A 31 2.96 -2.28 -18.00
CA VAL A 31 1.60 -2.44 -18.51
C VAL A 31 0.59 -2.44 -17.37
N LEU A 32 0.80 -3.27 -16.35
CA LEU A 32 -0.08 -3.34 -15.19
C LEU A 32 -0.13 -2.04 -14.39
N TRP A 33 0.96 -1.26 -14.39
CA TRP A 33 0.97 0.07 -13.79
C TRP A 33 0.12 1.06 -14.59
N ASN A 34 0.29 1.08 -15.92
CA ASN A 34 -0.48 1.95 -16.80
C ASN A 34 -1.98 1.63 -16.75
N GLU A 35 -2.37 0.35 -16.81
CA GLU A 35 -3.77 -0.07 -16.67
C GLU A 35 -4.38 0.41 -15.36
N TRP A 36 -3.67 0.22 -14.24
CA TRP A 36 -4.12 0.72 -12.94
C TRP A 36 -4.23 2.25 -12.94
N HIS A 37 -3.25 2.94 -13.50
CA HIS A 37 -3.24 4.40 -13.58
C HIS A 37 -4.40 4.96 -14.40
N GLU A 38 -4.72 4.35 -15.55
CA GLU A 38 -5.89 4.71 -16.36
C GLU A 38 -7.20 4.52 -15.59
N VAL A 39 -7.34 3.42 -14.84
CA VAL A 39 -8.50 3.21 -13.97
C VAL A 39 -8.60 4.29 -12.89
N GLN A 40 -7.48 4.74 -12.33
CA GLN A 40 -7.48 5.85 -11.38
C GLN A 40 -7.83 7.19 -12.04
N LEU A 41 -7.31 7.49 -13.23
CA LEU A 41 -7.64 8.70 -13.98
C LEU A 41 -9.13 8.79 -14.34
N ILE A 42 -9.74 7.66 -14.70
CA ILE A 42 -11.19 7.58 -14.94
C ILE A 42 -11.97 7.81 -13.63
N ARG A 43 -11.50 7.24 -12.51
CA ARG A 43 -12.09 7.48 -11.18
C ARG A 43 -11.85 8.88 -10.63
N THR A 44 -10.85 9.62 -11.06
CA THR A 44 -10.70 11.02 -10.67
C THR A 44 -11.52 11.92 -11.58
N SER A 45 -11.54 11.64 -12.88
CA SER A 45 -12.26 12.47 -13.87
C SER A 45 -13.78 12.45 -13.70
N THR A 46 -14.34 11.29 -13.34
CA THR A 46 -15.78 11.11 -13.11
C THR A 46 -16.28 11.69 -11.78
N PHE A 47 -15.39 12.08 -10.86
CA PHE A 47 -15.75 12.52 -9.50
C PHE A 47 -15.25 13.93 -9.13
N HIS A 48 -14.80 14.75 -10.10
CA HIS A 48 -14.24 16.11 -9.92
C HIS A 48 -15.21 17.18 -9.38
N LYS A 49 -16.26 16.84 -8.60
CA LYS A 49 -17.20 17.84 -8.04
C LYS A 49 -17.44 17.78 -6.53
N GLU A 50 -16.82 16.91 -5.77
CA GLU A 50 -16.99 16.91 -4.30
C GLU A 50 -15.63 16.97 -3.59
N GLU A 51 -15.47 17.93 -2.68
CA GLU A 51 -14.34 18.06 -1.76
C GLU A 51 -14.27 16.84 -0.83
N MET A 52 -13.73 15.73 -1.31
CA MET A 52 -13.69 14.49 -0.53
C MET A 52 -12.39 14.33 0.25
N LYS A 53 -12.52 14.17 1.57
CA LYS A 53 -11.45 13.83 2.52
C LYS A 53 -11.41 12.32 2.73
N THR A 54 -10.22 11.74 2.80
CA THR A 54 -10.03 10.32 3.17
C THR A 54 -9.50 10.24 4.59
N SER A 55 -10.22 9.52 5.46
CA SER A 55 -9.71 9.07 6.74
C SER A 55 -9.04 7.70 6.61
N ALA A 56 -7.87 7.55 7.22
CA ALA A 56 -7.23 6.27 7.46
C ALA A 56 -7.13 6.03 8.96
N GLY A 57 -7.33 4.80 9.41
CA GLY A 57 -7.22 4.40 10.80
C GLY A 57 -6.45 3.09 10.93
N CYS A 58 -5.61 2.97 11.96
CA CYS A 58 -4.89 1.74 12.28
C CYS A 58 -5.04 1.40 13.76
N CYS A 59 -4.95 0.11 14.09
CA CYS A 59 -4.78 -0.36 15.45
C CYS A 59 -3.67 -1.42 15.48
N VAL A 60 -2.81 -1.33 16.48
CA VAL A 60 -1.72 -2.25 16.76
C VAL A 60 -2.09 -3.06 17.98
N ARG A 61 -1.95 -4.38 17.86
CA ARG A 61 -2.19 -5.34 18.94
C ARG A 61 -0.91 -6.12 19.22
N ASP A 62 -0.76 -6.60 20.45
CA ASP A 62 0.32 -7.51 20.81
C ASP A 62 0.06 -8.92 20.26
N HIS A 63 1.01 -9.82 20.48
CA HIS A 63 0.94 -11.22 20.05
C HIS A 63 -0.20 -12.02 20.73
N THR A 64 -0.76 -11.51 21.83
CA THR A 64 -1.95 -12.09 22.50
C THR A 64 -3.27 -11.49 21.98
N GLY A 65 -3.19 -10.54 21.04
CA GLY A 65 -4.34 -9.82 20.50
C GLY A 65 -4.81 -8.65 21.38
N GLN A 66 -4.08 -8.32 22.46
CA GLN A 66 -4.38 -7.17 23.30
C GLN A 66 -4.03 -5.86 22.60
N PHE A 67 -4.85 -4.84 22.81
CA PHE A 67 -4.66 -3.52 22.23
C PHE A 67 -3.41 -2.83 22.78
N ILE A 68 -2.55 -2.31 21.90
CA ILE A 68 -1.37 -1.50 22.27
C ILE A 68 -1.63 -0.03 21.96
N MET A 69 -1.94 0.29 20.70
CA MET A 69 -2.13 1.67 20.26
C MET A 69 -2.99 1.74 19.00
N ALA A 70 -3.59 2.90 18.74
CA ALA A 70 -4.28 3.19 17.49
C ALA A 70 -3.93 4.59 17.01
N GLY A 71 -4.04 4.80 15.70
CA GLY A 71 -3.81 6.10 15.06
C GLY A 71 -4.85 6.35 13.99
N THR A 72 -5.19 7.63 13.80
CA THR A 72 -6.05 8.09 12.70
C THR A 72 -5.37 9.24 11.96
N SER A 73 -5.38 9.20 10.64
CA SER A 73 -4.87 10.27 9.80
C SER A 73 -5.90 10.69 8.75
N TRP A 74 -5.82 11.95 8.32
CA TRP A 74 -6.70 12.51 7.31
C TRP A 74 -5.84 13.03 6.18
N ASN A 75 -6.14 12.57 4.97
CA ASN A 75 -5.55 13.11 3.75
C ASN A 75 -6.60 13.83 2.93
N GLN A 76 -6.17 14.95 2.34
CA GLN A 76 -6.98 15.74 1.45
C GLN A 76 -6.92 15.10 0.06
N GLY A 77 -8.08 14.64 -0.44
CA GLY A 77 -8.18 13.79 -1.63
C GLY A 77 -8.83 12.45 -1.33
N ARG A 78 -9.38 11.81 -2.38
CA ARG A 78 -10.08 10.52 -2.27
C ARG A 78 -9.10 9.37 -2.55
N CYS A 79 -8.79 8.57 -1.55
CA CYS A 79 -8.13 7.28 -1.72
C CYS A 79 -9.17 6.19 -1.93
N SER A 80 -8.88 5.22 -2.79
CA SER A 80 -9.59 3.94 -2.79
C SER A 80 -9.37 3.19 -1.47
N ILE A 81 -10.19 2.18 -1.17
CA ILE A 81 -10.04 1.36 0.04
C ILE A 81 -8.61 0.82 0.16
N ILE A 82 -8.06 0.30 -0.93
CA ILE A 82 -6.69 -0.26 -0.97
C ILE A 82 -5.63 0.81 -0.69
N GLU A 83 -5.80 2.03 -1.23
CA GLU A 83 -4.89 3.14 -0.96
C GLU A 83 -5.02 3.64 0.48
N GLY A 84 -6.24 3.68 1.02
CA GLY A 84 -6.50 4.03 2.42
C GLY A 84 -5.89 3.01 3.39
N GLU A 85 -6.01 1.73 3.10
CA GLU A 85 -5.37 0.64 3.86
C GLU A 85 -3.84 0.71 3.76
N ALA A 86 -3.29 0.95 2.57
CA ALA A 86 -1.85 1.11 2.39
C ALA A 86 -1.29 2.32 3.15
N ILE A 87 -2.02 3.44 3.17
CA ILE A 87 -1.67 4.64 3.94
C ILE A 87 -1.74 4.36 5.44
N ALA A 88 -2.79 3.68 5.90
CA ALA A 88 -2.93 3.28 7.31
C ALA A 88 -1.77 2.39 7.76
N LEU A 89 -1.39 1.41 6.93
CA LEU A 89 -0.28 0.50 7.20
C LEU A 89 1.06 1.23 7.21
N LEU A 90 1.32 2.09 6.23
CA LEU A 90 2.54 2.91 6.17
C LEU A 90 2.66 3.83 7.40
N GLY A 91 1.55 4.44 7.82
CA GLY A 91 1.48 5.25 9.04
C GLY A 91 1.80 4.43 10.28
N ALA A 92 1.17 3.26 10.44
CA ALA A 92 1.42 2.35 11.56
C ALA A 92 2.89 1.91 11.63
N MET A 93 3.49 1.55 10.49
CA MET A 93 4.91 1.15 10.42
C MET A 93 5.85 2.30 10.75
N THR A 94 5.55 3.51 10.28
CA THR A 94 6.34 4.72 10.57
C THR A 94 6.32 5.05 12.06
N GLU A 95 5.14 4.98 12.70
CA GLU A 95 4.99 5.23 14.13
C GLU A 95 5.64 4.12 14.97
N ALA A 96 5.54 2.85 14.56
CA ALA A 96 6.25 1.75 15.21
C ALA A 96 7.78 1.92 15.10
N ALA A 97 8.28 2.39 13.95
CA ALA A 97 9.70 2.67 13.75
C ALA A 97 10.18 3.86 14.60
N ARG A 98 9.34 4.88 14.79
CA ARG A 98 9.61 6.02 15.69
C ARG A 98 9.58 5.62 17.16
N GLY A 99 8.67 4.71 17.55
CA GLY A 99 8.56 4.15 18.90
C GLY A 99 9.78 3.34 19.36
N HIS A 100 10.64 2.90 18.43
CA HIS A 100 11.92 2.28 18.78
C HIS A 100 13.01 3.27 19.24
N HIS A 101 12.78 4.58 19.16
CA HIS A 101 13.76 5.60 19.56
C HIS A 101 13.33 6.54 20.69
N SER A 102 12.15 6.34 21.29
CA SER A 102 11.79 7.11 22.49
C SER A 102 10.86 6.33 23.40
N ARG A 103 11.45 5.47 24.25
CA ARG A 103 10.99 5.42 25.64
C ARG A 103 11.62 6.65 26.29
N HIS A 104 10.82 7.61 26.71
CA HIS A 104 10.86 8.15 28.06
C HIS A 104 9.79 9.24 28.22
N ILE A 105 9.04 9.05 29.31
CA ILE A 105 8.11 9.92 30.05
C ILE A 105 6.76 10.24 29.39
#